data_AF-A0A2T0L1Y3-F1
#
_entry.id   AF-A0A2T0L1Y3-F1
#
_cell.length_a   1.000
_cell.length_b   1.000
_cell.length_c   1.000
_cell.angle_alpha   90.00
_cell.angle_beta   90.00
_cell.angle_gamma   90.00
#
_symmetry.space_group_name_H-M   'P 1'
#
loop_
_entity.id
_entity.type
_entity.pdbx_description
1 polymer ?
#
loop_
_entity_poly.entity_id
_entity_poly.type
_entity_poly.pdbx_seq_one_letter_code
_entity_poly.pdbx_strand_id
1 'polypeptide(L)'
;MSKLKLIDTSRPKGGETEKITINLGPIDLGQIDLLVEEGFYSNRTDLIRTAIRNQIAVHAQVVAETVTRRAMVLGMQHFSRQDLEAAQAAHEQLDIHVLGLASIAADVPPELAAATIASVVVLGAFHASPAVKAALTGRIS
;
A
#
# COMPACT_ATOMS: atom_id res chain seq x y z
N MET A 1 -11.41 -27.40 4.18
CA MET A 1 -12.07 -26.16 3.71
C MET A 1 -12.19 -25.21 4.89
N SER A 2 -11.10 -24.49 5.18
CA SER A 2 -11.00 -23.54 6.29
C SER A 2 -11.31 -22.16 5.75
N LYS A 3 -12.36 -21.54 6.30
CA LYS A 3 -12.81 -20.19 5.93
C LYS A 3 -11.67 -19.19 6.11
N LEU A 4 -11.15 -18.65 5.00
CA LEU A 4 -10.39 -17.41 5.02
C LEU A 4 -11.34 -16.32 5.53
N LYS A 5 -11.10 -15.82 6.74
CA LYS A 5 -11.80 -14.66 7.30
C LYS A 5 -11.65 -13.52 6.28
N LEU A 6 -12.78 -12.99 5.80
CA LEU A 6 -12.77 -11.76 5.01
C LEU A 6 -12.05 -10.70 5.84
N ILE A 7 -10.90 -10.25 5.33
CA ILE A 7 -10.12 -9.17 5.91
C ILE A 7 -10.99 -7.92 5.83
N ASP A 8 -11.18 -7.29 6.99
CA ASP A 8 -11.99 -6.09 7.14
C ASP A 8 -11.52 -5.00 6.17
N THR A 9 -12.34 -4.65 5.19
CA THR A 9 -12.10 -3.53 4.28
C THR A 9 -12.47 -2.20 4.92
N SER A 10 -12.26 -2.05 6.24
CA SER A 10 -12.58 -0.82 6.96
C SER A 10 -11.87 0.34 6.30
N ARG A 11 -12.66 1.15 5.60
CA ARG A 11 -12.21 2.34 4.87
C ARG A 11 -11.47 3.23 5.87
N PRO A 12 -10.20 3.61 5.61
CA PRO A 12 -9.49 4.53 6.49
C PRO A 12 -10.34 5.78 6.67
N LYS A 13 -10.69 6.10 7.92
CA LYS A 13 -11.23 7.42 8.26
C LYS A 13 -10.16 8.43 7.81
N GLY A 14 -10.57 9.39 6.97
CA GLY A 14 -9.69 10.15 6.08
C GLY A 14 -8.33 10.53 6.65
N GLY A 15 -7.25 10.20 5.93
CA GLY A 15 -5.90 10.57 6.36
C GLY A 15 -4.74 10.01 5.54
N GLU A 16 -4.87 8.86 4.89
CA GLU A 16 -3.72 8.22 4.24
C GLU A 16 -3.73 8.47 2.73
N THR A 17 -3.39 9.70 2.34
CA THR A 17 -2.98 9.98 0.97
C THR A 17 -1.46 10.11 0.91
N GLU A 18 -0.83 9.32 0.06
CA GLU A 18 0.61 9.46 -0.19
C GLU A 18 0.89 10.64 -1.10
N LYS A 19 1.77 11.55 -0.65
CA LYS A 19 2.20 12.69 -1.45
C LYS A 19 3.25 12.24 -2.46
N ILE A 20 2.96 12.45 -3.74
CA ILE A 20 3.95 12.32 -4.81
C ILE A 20 4.44 13.70 -5.24
N THR A 21 5.72 13.82 -5.52
CA THR A 21 6.31 15.01 -6.16
C THR A 21 6.78 14.59 -7.55
N ILE A 22 6.35 15.30 -8.58
CA ILE A 22 6.67 15.01 -9.98
C ILE A 22 7.09 16.29 -10.71
N ASN A 23 7.95 16.15 -11.71
CA ASN A 23 8.26 17.23 -12.65
C ASN A 23 7.33 17.12 -13.86
N LEU A 24 6.83 18.25 -14.35
CA LEU A 24 5.99 18.34 -15.54
C LEU A 24 6.58 19.35 -16.53
N GLY A 25 6.41 19.08 -17.83
CA GLY A 25 6.78 20.03 -18.87
C GLY A 25 5.89 21.28 -18.81
N PRO A 26 6.41 22.46 -19.22
CA PRO A 26 5.65 23.71 -19.14
C PRO A 26 4.40 23.72 -20.03
N ILE A 27 4.43 22.98 -21.15
CA ILE A 27 3.28 22.84 -22.05
C ILE A 27 2.17 22.02 -21.39
N ASP A 28 2.49 20.86 -20.82
CA ASP A 28 1.52 20.01 -20.13
C ASP A 28 0.93 20.72 -18.91
N LEU A 29 1.77 21.44 -18.16
CA LEU A 29 1.32 22.26 -17.04
C LEU A 29 0.31 23.33 -17.49
N GLY A 30 0.57 24.02 -18.61
CA GLY A 30 -0.34 25.01 -19.17
C GLY A 30 -1.68 24.39 -19.62
N GLN A 31 -1.67 23.19 -20.19
CA GLN A 31 -2.90 22.47 -20.55
C GLN A 31 -3.70 22.06 -19.31
N ILE A 32 -3.02 21.59 -18.26
CA ILE A 32 -3.66 21.27 -16.97
C ILE A 32 -4.33 22.52 -16.40
N ASP A 33 -3.65 23.67 -16.44
CA ASP A 33 -4.17 24.94 -15.94
C ASP A 33 -5.42 25.38 -16.70
N LEU A 34 -5.38 25.34 -18.03
CA LEU A 34 -6.53 25.65 -18.87
C LEU A 34 -7.74 24.78 -18.53
N LEU A 35 -7.54 23.47 -18.35
CA LEU A 35 -8.65 22.55 -18.02
C LEU A 35 -9.25 22.83 -16.64
N VAL A 36 -8.46 23.31 -15.69
CA VAL A 36 -8.94 23.74 -14.37
C VAL A 36 -9.68 25.08 -14.48
N GLU A 37 -9.14 26.03 -15.24
CA GLU A 37 -9.74 27.36 -15.44
C GLU A 37 -11.11 27.29 -16.14
N GLU A 38 -11.23 26.43 -17.15
CA GLU A 38 -12.51 26.15 -17.84
C GLU A 38 -13.49 25.31 -17.01
N GLY A 39 -13.11 24.90 -15.79
CA GLY A 39 -13.99 24.23 -14.84
C GLY A 39 -14.21 22.74 -15.11
N PHE A 40 -13.44 22.11 -15.99
CA PHE A 40 -13.51 20.65 -16.20
C PHE A 40 -13.04 19.86 -14.96
N TYR A 41 -12.16 20.44 -14.15
CA TYR A 41 -11.66 19.87 -12.90
C TYR A 41 -11.60 20.92 -11.80
N SER A 42 -11.81 20.52 -10.54
CA SER A 42 -11.83 21.48 -9.43
C SER A 42 -10.44 22.02 -9.05
N ASN A 43 -9.36 21.30 -9.35
CA ASN A 43 -7.97 21.73 -9.16
C ASN A 43 -7.00 20.78 -9.89
N ARG A 44 -5.71 21.17 -9.98
CA ARG A 44 -4.64 20.35 -10.61
C ARG A 44 -4.54 18.95 -10.02
N THR A 45 -4.65 18.83 -8.69
CA THR A 45 -4.53 17.54 -7.99
C THR A 45 -5.66 16.59 -8.36
N ASP A 46 -6.88 17.10 -8.54
CA ASP A 46 -8.04 16.33 -8.97
C ASP A 46 -7.87 15.78 -10.39
N LEU A 47 -7.43 16.63 -11.32
CA LEU A 47 -7.10 16.20 -12.69
C LEU A 47 -6.04 15.10 -12.67
N ILE A 48 -4.91 15.31 -11.98
CA ILE A 48 -3.81 14.34 -11.94
C ILE A 48 -4.26 13.02 -11.32
N ARG A 49 -5.03 13.07 -10.22
CA ARG A 49 -5.58 11.86 -9.60
C ARG A 49 -6.52 11.11 -10.54
N THR A 50 -7.35 11.83 -11.29
CA THR A 50 -8.27 11.25 -12.27
C THR A 50 -7.50 10.60 -13.42
N ALA A 51 -6.50 11.29 -13.97
CA ALA A 51 -5.64 10.74 -15.03
C ALA A 51 -4.94 9.44 -14.60
N ILE A 52 -4.38 9.40 -13.39
CA ILE A 52 -3.74 8.21 -12.82
C ILE A 52 -4.75 7.05 -12.72
N ARG A 53 -5.96 7.30 -12.19
CA ARG A 53 -7.01 6.27 -12.08
C ARG A 53 -7.42 5.73 -13.45
N ASN A 54 -7.57 6.60 -14.43
CA ASN A 54 -7.92 6.20 -15.80
C ASN A 54 -6.82 5.33 -16.41
N GLN A 55 -5.55 5.69 -16.26
CA GLN A 55 -4.44 4.89 -16.79
C GLN A 55 -4.33 3.53 -16.09
N ILE A 56 -4.55 3.47 -14.78
CA ILE A 56 -4.60 2.20 -14.05
C ILE A 56 -5.76 1.32 -14.55
N ALA A 57 -6.93 1.90 -14.81
CA ALA A 57 -8.08 1.16 -15.34
C ALA A 57 -7.79 0.54 -16.72
N VAL A 58 -7.06 1.25 -17.60
CA VAL A 58 -6.59 0.72 -18.89
C VAL A 58 -5.75 -0.55 -18.71
N HIS A 59 -4.96 -0.64 -17.64
CA HIS A 59 -4.08 -1.78 -17.35
C HIS A 59 -4.65 -2.77 -16.32
N ALA A 60 -5.95 -2.69 -15.98
CA ALA A 60 -6.54 -3.45 -14.87
C ALA A 60 -6.32 -4.97 -14.98
N GLN A 61 -6.44 -5.53 -16.18
CA GLN A 61 -6.24 -6.97 -16.40
C GLN A 61 -4.78 -7.39 -16.09
N VAL A 62 -3.80 -6.65 -16.60
CA VAL A 62 -2.37 -6.93 -16.37
C VAL A 62 -2.03 -6.84 -14.88
N VAL A 63 -2.63 -5.87 -14.18
CA VAL A 63 -2.50 -5.73 -12.72
C VAL A 63 -3.08 -6.96 -12.02
N ALA A 64 -4.31 -7.35 -12.35
CA ALA A 64 -4.96 -8.50 -11.73
C ALA A 64 -4.18 -9.81 -11.94
N GLU A 65 -3.76 -10.09 -13.18
CA GLU A 65 -2.95 -11.27 -13.51
C GLU A 65 -1.61 -11.27 -12.74
N THR A 66 -0.98 -10.10 -12.61
CA THR A 66 0.29 -9.99 -11.88
C THR A 66 0.11 -10.19 -10.38
N VAL A 67 -0.96 -9.64 -9.79
CA VAL A 67 -1.30 -9.84 -8.37
C VAL A 67 -1.49 -11.32 -8.07
N THR A 68 -2.26 -12.03 -8.90
CA THR A 68 -2.44 -13.48 -8.75
C THR A 68 -1.13 -14.24 -8.92
N ARG A 69 -0.37 -13.96 -9.97
CA ARG A 69 0.90 -14.66 -10.27
C ARG A 69 1.94 -14.48 -9.16
N ARG A 70 1.99 -13.31 -8.52
CA ARG A 70 2.92 -12.99 -7.44
C ARG A 70 2.35 -13.25 -6.04
N ALA A 71 1.16 -13.86 -5.93
CA ALA A 71 0.46 -14.11 -4.67
C ALA A 71 0.34 -12.85 -3.79
N MET A 72 0.13 -11.69 -4.39
CA MET A 72 0.02 -10.43 -3.65
C MET A 72 -1.42 -10.17 -3.21
N VAL A 73 -1.56 -9.44 -2.11
CA VAL A 73 -2.84 -8.86 -1.68
C VAL A 73 -2.96 -7.45 -2.24
N LEU A 74 -4.01 -7.18 -3.02
CA LEU A 74 -4.34 -5.83 -3.47
C LEU A 74 -5.14 -5.10 -2.38
N GLY A 75 -4.64 -3.95 -1.92
CA GLY A 75 -5.35 -3.09 -0.96
C GLY A 75 -4.48 -2.68 0.23
N MET A 76 -5.12 -2.61 1.40
CA MET A 76 -4.49 -2.19 2.64
C MET A 76 -4.45 -3.38 3.61
N GLN A 77 -3.30 -3.59 4.23
CA GLN A 77 -3.08 -4.60 5.27
C GLN A 77 -2.55 -3.91 6.52
N HIS A 78 -3.13 -4.25 7.66
CA HIS A 78 -2.70 -3.77 8.97
C HIS A 78 -2.38 -4.97 9.87
N PHE A 79 -1.18 -4.98 10.43
CA PHE A 79 -0.71 -6.01 11.35
C PHE A 79 -0.59 -5.40 12.74
N SER A 80 -1.47 -5.84 13.63
CA SER A 80 -1.41 -5.46 15.04
C SER A 80 -0.39 -6.32 15.80
N ARG A 81 -0.04 -5.88 17.01
CA ARG A 81 0.75 -6.69 17.95
C ARG A 81 0.11 -8.07 18.18
N GLN A 82 -1.21 -8.09 18.37
CA GLN A 82 -1.94 -9.33 18.65
C GLN A 82 -1.85 -10.32 17.48
N ASP A 83 -1.90 -9.83 16.24
CA ASP A 83 -1.78 -10.69 15.04
C ASP A 83 -0.41 -11.37 15.00
N LEU A 84 0.66 -10.63 15.31
CA LEU A 84 2.02 -11.17 15.33
C LEU A 84 2.26 -12.08 16.54
N GLU A 85 1.73 -11.77 17.71
CA GLU A 85 1.78 -12.67 18.88
C GLU A 85 1.08 -14.00 18.61
N ALA A 86 -0.07 -13.96 17.92
CA ALA A 86 -0.78 -15.16 17.49
C ALA A 86 0.03 -15.97 16.48
N ALA A 87 0.64 -15.33 15.48
CA ALA A 87 1.54 -15.98 14.53
C ALA A 87 2.75 -16.62 15.23
N GLN A 88 3.33 -15.92 16.22
CA GLN A 88 4.45 -16.45 17.02
C GLN A 88 4.04 -17.69 17.82
N ALA A 89 2.89 -17.65 18.48
CA ALA A 89 2.35 -18.79 19.23
C ALA A 89 2.02 -19.98 18.32
N ALA A 90 1.64 -19.72 17.08
CA ALA A 90 1.40 -20.72 16.04
C ALA A 90 2.70 -21.23 15.36
N HIS A 91 3.86 -20.67 15.70
CA HIS A 91 5.14 -20.91 15.01
C HIS A 91 5.07 -20.65 13.49
N GLU A 92 4.24 -19.68 13.08
CA GLU A 92 4.06 -19.28 11.69
C GLU A 92 4.98 -18.11 11.33
N GLN A 93 5.49 -18.12 10.09
CA GLN A 93 6.18 -16.98 9.50
C GLN A 93 5.33 -16.37 8.40
N LEU A 94 5.13 -15.06 8.47
CA LEU A 94 4.29 -14.29 7.57
C LEU A 94 5.10 -13.79 6.37
N ASP A 95 4.58 -14.07 5.18
CA ASP A 95 4.99 -13.43 3.94
C ASP A 95 4.03 -12.28 3.62
N ILE A 96 4.51 -11.05 3.78
CA ILE A 96 3.70 -9.83 3.61
C ILE A 96 3.89 -9.32 2.19
N HIS A 97 3.07 -9.77 1.24
CA HIS A 97 3.13 -9.34 -0.16
C HIS A 97 1.93 -8.48 -0.50
N VAL A 98 2.12 -7.17 -0.66
CA VAL A 98 1.02 -6.20 -0.77
C VAL A 98 1.22 -5.26 -1.96
N LEU A 99 0.18 -5.09 -2.77
CA LEU A 99 0.06 -4.02 -3.74
C LEU A 99 -0.90 -2.97 -3.16
N GLY A 100 -0.35 -1.85 -2.69
CA GLY A 100 -1.07 -0.84 -1.93
C GLY A 100 -0.32 -0.43 -0.67
N LEU A 101 -0.93 -0.62 0.50
CA LEU A 101 -0.36 -0.23 1.78
C LEU A 101 -0.25 -1.43 2.72
N ALA A 102 0.93 -1.67 3.25
CA ALA A 102 1.12 -2.54 4.41
C ALA A 102 1.52 -1.67 5.61
N SER A 103 0.90 -1.91 6.76
CA SER A 103 1.18 -1.19 7.98
C SER A 103 1.35 -2.14 9.16
N ILE A 104 2.34 -1.88 10.00
CA ILE A 104 2.58 -2.57 11.27
C ILE A 104 2.31 -1.57 12.38
N ALA A 105 1.50 -1.97 13.37
CA ALA A 105 1.13 -1.11 14.49
C ALA A 105 2.37 -0.60 15.24
N ALA A 106 2.31 0.66 15.69
CA ALA A 106 3.46 1.36 16.26
C ALA A 106 3.96 0.74 17.58
N ASP A 107 3.09 0.00 18.29
CA ASP A 107 3.40 -0.65 19.56
C ASP A 107 4.08 -2.01 19.40
N VAL A 108 4.22 -2.52 18.17
CA VAL A 108 4.89 -3.81 17.88
C VAL A 108 6.38 -3.75 18.23
N PRO A 109 6.87 -4.68 19.09
CA PRO A 109 8.29 -4.83 19.36
C PRO A 109 9.06 -5.27 18.11
N PRO A 110 10.26 -4.72 17.85
CA PRO A 110 11.11 -5.15 16.72
C PRO A 110 11.44 -6.64 16.75
N GLU A 111 11.63 -7.22 17.92
CA GLU A 111 11.97 -8.63 18.12
C GLU A 111 10.79 -9.54 17.73
N LEU A 112 9.57 -9.12 18.06
CA LEU A 112 8.36 -9.84 17.68
C LEU A 112 8.18 -9.84 16.15
N ALA A 113 8.35 -8.69 15.51
CA ALA A 113 8.32 -8.58 14.06
C ALA A 113 9.40 -9.45 13.39
N ALA A 114 10.63 -9.44 13.92
CA ALA A 114 11.72 -10.27 13.41
C ALA A 114 11.54 -11.77 13.66
N ALA A 115 10.77 -12.18 14.67
CA ALA A 115 10.47 -13.58 14.91
C ALA A 115 9.37 -14.12 13.96
N THR A 116 8.47 -13.25 13.49
CA THR A 116 7.20 -13.64 12.86
C THR A 116 7.10 -13.29 11.38
N ILE A 117 7.92 -12.37 10.86
CA ILE A 117 7.81 -11.91 9.46
C ILE A 117 8.96 -12.46 8.64
N ALA A 118 8.68 -13.37 7.71
CA ALA A 118 9.68 -13.97 6.82
C ALA A 118 10.12 -12.99 5.71
N SER A 119 9.15 -12.38 5.03
CA SER A 119 9.40 -11.46 3.92
C SER A 119 8.39 -10.32 3.86
N VAL A 120 8.81 -9.17 3.36
CA VAL A 120 7.97 -7.99 3.13
C VAL A 120 8.23 -7.49 1.72
N VAL A 121 7.22 -7.59 0.85
CA VAL A 121 7.25 -7.07 -0.52
C VAL A 121 6.07 -6.12 -0.68
N VAL A 122 6.34 -4.82 -0.78
CA VAL A 122 5.28 -3.81 -0.82
C VAL A 122 5.43 -2.91 -2.03
N LEU A 123 4.50 -3.04 -2.96
CA LEU A 123 4.36 -2.12 -4.09
C LEU A 123 3.39 -1.00 -3.68
N GLY A 124 3.94 0.07 -3.13
CA GLY A 124 3.20 1.22 -2.63
C GLY A 124 3.85 1.77 -1.37
N ALA A 125 3.14 1.77 -0.25
CA ALA A 125 3.61 2.33 1.01
C ALA A 125 3.78 1.25 2.09
N PHE A 126 4.89 1.33 2.83
CA PHE A 126 5.12 0.48 4.00
C PHE A 126 5.29 1.34 5.26
N HIS A 127 4.31 1.25 6.16
CA HIS A 127 4.28 1.98 7.43
C HIS A 127 4.64 1.06 8.59
N ALA A 128 5.70 1.41 9.31
CA ALA A 128 6.12 0.70 10.51
C ALA A 128 7.02 1.64 11.32
N SER A 129 7.21 1.36 12.61
CA SER A 129 8.15 2.11 13.43
C SER A 129 9.59 1.98 12.87
N PRO A 130 10.46 2.99 13.02
CA PRO A 130 11.84 2.90 12.54
C PRO A 130 12.59 1.68 13.09
N ALA A 131 12.31 1.30 14.34
CA ALA A 131 12.93 0.13 14.97
C ALA A 131 12.47 -1.19 14.32
N VAL A 132 11.19 -1.32 13.97
CA VAL A 132 10.69 -2.48 13.22
C VAL A 132 11.27 -2.53 11.80
N LYS A 133 11.33 -1.38 11.10
CA LYS A 133 11.97 -1.33 9.77
C LYS A 133 13.43 -1.76 9.84
N ALA A 134 14.17 -1.30 10.86
CA ALA A 134 15.56 -1.69 11.07
C ALA A 134 15.70 -3.21 11.30
N ALA A 135 14.83 -3.80 12.14
CA ALA A 135 14.83 -5.24 12.39
C ALA A 135 14.48 -6.08 11.15
N LEU A 136 13.77 -5.52 10.18
CA LEU A 136 13.36 -6.17 8.93
C LEU A 136 14.22 -5.80 7.72
N THR A 137 15.33 -5.08 7.87
CA THR A 137 16.13 -4.52 6.75
C THR A 137 16.53 -5.58 5.70
N GLY A 138 16.84 -6.81 6.12
CA GLY A 138 17.21 -7.91 5.21
C GLY A 138 16.03 -8.68 4.61
N ARG A 139 14.79 -8.27 4.89
CA ARG A 139 13.54 -8.97 4.52
C ARG A 139 12.58 -8.08 3.73
N ILE A 140 12.87 -6.78 3.62
CA ILE A 140 12.07 -5.81 2.88
C ILE A 140 12.57 -5.72 1.44
N SER A 141 11.66 -5.75 0.46
CA SER A 141 11.93 -5.56 -0.97
C SER A 141 10.93 -4.61 -1.62
#